data_AF-A0A1Y1K114-F1
#
_entry.id   AF-A0A1Y1K114-F1
#
_cell.length_a   1.000
_cell.length_b   1.000
_cell.length_c   1.000
_cell.angle_alpha   90.00
_cell.angle_beta   90.00
_cell.angle_gamma   90.00
#
_symmetry.space_group_name_H-M   'P 1'
#
loop_
_entity.id
_entity.type
_entity.pdbx_description
1 polymer ?
#
loop_
_entity_poly.entity_id
_entity_poly.type
_entity_poly.pdbx_seq_one_letter_code
_entity_poly.pdbx_strand_id
1 'polypeptide(L)'
;DAKVNRLTKAGMHLLHGGGSKQNGSNRWYDKTLQFVIGSDGTVGLIYEHSVCDGQPIANMVEYLNHLMLDMKCNAASIFRQTQRDEACSDVSDEGPSKLIFRLTESIRSDIREAEECMACRPT
;
A
#
# COMPACT_ATOMS: atom_id res chain seq x y z
N ASP A 1 11.28 -21.05 -21.23
CA ASP A 1 10.94 -20.00 -20.25
C ASP A 1 10.81 -20.57 -18.85
N ALA A 2 11.73 -20.23 -17.96
CA ALA A 2 11.63 -20.63 -16.55
C ALA A 2 10.46 -19.87 -15.90
N LYS A 3 9.51 -20.62 -15.31
CA LYS A 3 8.34 -20.05 -14.64
C LYS A 3 8.81 -19.24 -13.44
N VAL A 4 8.63 -17.91 -13.49
CA VAL A 4 8.95 -17.00 -12.37
C VAL A 4 8.19 -17.45 -11.11
N ASN A 5 8.91 -17.67 -10.01
CA ASN A 5 8.33 -18.18 -8.76
C ASN A 5 7.48 -17.10 -8.06
N ARG A 6 6.66 -17.53 -7.09
CA ARG A 6 5.73 -16.64 -6.37
C ARG A 6 6.42 -15.49 -5.66
N LEU A 7 7.57 -15.73 -5.02
CA LEU A 7 8.31 -14.71 -4.27
C LEU A 7 8.89 -13.64 -5.20
N THR A 8 9.42 -14.05 -6.36
CA THR A 8 9.89 -13.11 -7.37
C THR A 8 8.74 -12.24 -7.89
N LYS A 9 7.56 -12.81 -8.13
CA LYS A 9 6.37 -12.03 -8.51
C LYS A 9 5.94 -11.04 -7.42
N ALA A 10 5.96 -11.47 -6.15
CA ALA A 10 5.65 -10.62 -5.02
C ALA A 10 6.65 -9.46 -4.90
N GLY A 11 7.95 -9.74 -5.06
CA GLY A 11 8.99 -8.71 -5.08
C GLY A 11 8.78 -7.68 -6.19
N MET A 12 8.52 -8.13 -7.43
CA MET A 12 8.21 -7.22 -8.55
C MET A 12 6.96 -6.38 -8.27
N HIS A 13 5.93 -6.99 -7.68
CA HIS A 13 4.70 -6.28 -7.33
C HIS A 13 4.93 -5.19 -6.28
N LEU A 14 5.77 -5.46 -5.27
CA LEU A 14 6.12 -4.47 -4.24
C LEU A 14 7.06 -3.40 -4.77
N LEU A 15 8.02 -3.74 -5.65
CA LEU A 15 8.96 -2.76 -6.19
C LEU A 15 8.31 -1.75 -7.13
N HIS A 16 7.43 -2.20 -8.04
CA HIS A 16 6.92 -1.34 -9.12
C HIS A 16 5.49 -1.67 -9.55
N GLY A 17 4.78 -2.53 -8.83
CA GLY A 17 3.36 -2.86 -9.11
C GLY A 17 3.11 -3.61 -10.43
N GLY A 18 4.16 -3.98 -11.17
CA GLY A 18 4.04 -4.60 -12.50
C GLY A 18 3.70 -3.67 -13.66
N GLY A 19 3.88 -2.35 -13.48
CA GLY A 19 3.68 -1.32 -14.51
C GLY A 19 2.26 -0.73 -14.55
N SER A 20 2.05 0.22 -15.45
CA SER A 20 0.83 1.04 -15.57
C SER A 20 -0.44 0.23 -15.85
N LYS A 21 -0.33 -0.89 -16.59
CA LYS A 21 -1.46 -1.80 -16.89
C LYS A 21 -1.77 -2.79 -15.76
N GLN A 22 -1.00 -2.78 -14.68
CA GLN A 22 -1.21 -3.62 -13.51
C GLN A 22 -1.48 -2.73 -12.28
N ASN A 23 -0.69 -2.86 -11.22
CA ASN A 23 -0.88 -2.14 -9.96
C ASN A 23 0.10 -0.96 -9.80
N GLY A 24 0.89 -0.63 -10.82
CA GLY A 24 1.84 0.48 -10.78
C GLY A 24 1.16 1.82 -10.53
N SER A 25 -0.05 2.02 -11.09
CA SER A 25 -0.85 3.25 -10.91
C SER A 25 -1.63 3.28 -9.59
N ASN A 26 -1.70 2.17 -8.84
CA ASN A 26 -2.37 2.11 -7.54
C ASN A 26 -1.36 2.42 -6.42
N ARG A 27 -0.62 3.52 -6.55
CA ARG A 27 0.49 3.93 -5.70
C ARG A 27 0.53 5.46 -5.58
N TRP A 28 1.16 5.93 -4.51
CA TRP A 28 1.51 7.33 -4.30
C TRP A 28 2.93 7.40 -3.73
N TYR A 29 3.94 7.38 -4.60
CA TYR A 29 5.36 7.22 -4.21
C TYR A 29 5.91 8.34 -3.32
N ASP A 30 5.33 9.54 -3.37
CA ASP A 30 5.71 10.65 -2.47
C ASP A 30 5.31 10.39 -1.01
N LYS A 31 4.44 9.41 -0.75
CA LYS A 31 4.06 9.07 0.62
C LYS A 31 5.11 8.13 1.22
N THR A 32 5.61 8.52 2.40
CA THR A 32 6.66 7.77 3.13
C THR A 32 6.37 6.29 3.32
N LEU A 33 5.12 5.91 3.58
CA LEU A 33 4.71 4.53 3.83
C LEU A 33 3.48 4.19 2.99
N GLN A 34 3.53 3.07 2.28
CA GLN A 34 2.43 2.54 1.50
C GLN A 34 2.30 1.03 1.75
N PHE A 35 1.30 0.63 2.53
CA PHE A 35 0.99 -0.78 2.74
C PHE A 35 0.28 -1.36 1.50
N VAL A 36 0.76 -2.49 1.02
CA VAL A 36 0.20 -3.20 -0.14
C VAL A 36 -0.47 -4.47 0.35
N ILE A 37 -1.78 -4.59 0.11
CA ILE A 37 -2.58 -5.77 0.45
C ILE A 37 -3.22 -6.29 -0.83
N GLY A 38 -2.58 -7.27 -1.45
CA GLY A 38 -3.02 -7.91 -2.68
C GLY A 38 -4.10 -8.96 -2.43
N SER A 39 -5.07 -9.05 -3.34
CA SER A 39 -6.12 -10.07 -3.30
C SER A 39 -5.61 -11.50 -3.51
N ASP A 40 -4.40 -11.65 -4.06
CA ASP A 40 -3.67 -12.92 -4.23
C ASP A 40 -2.87 -13.34 -2.98
N GLY A 41 -3.03 -12.59 -1.89
CA GLY A 41 -2.32 -12.78 -0.63
C GLY A 41 -0.89 -12.23 -0.64
N THR A 42 -0.47 -11.51 -1.68
CA THR A 42 0.78 -10.73 -1.65
C THR A 42 0.60 -9.54 -0.72
N VAL A 43 1.36 -9.50 0.38
CA VAL A 43 1.32 -8.40 1.34
C VAL A 43 2.72 -7.85 1.54
N GLY A 44 2.85 -6.54 1.68
CA GLY A 44 4.11 -5.89 1.98
C GLY A 44 3.97 -4.40 2.19
N LEU A 45 5.11 -3.71 2.20
CA LEU A 45 5.23 -2.27 2.40
C LEU A 45 6.20 -1.71 1.36
N ILE A 46 5.88 -0.52 0.86
CA ILE A 46 6.79 0.32 0.10
C ILE A 46 7.07 1.54 0.97
N TYR A 47 8.34 1.95 1.04
CA TYR A 47 8.71 3.17 1.74
C TYR A 47 9.55 4.08 0.86
N GLU A 48 9.37 5.38 1.06
CA GLU A 48 10.20 6.41 0.46
C GLU A 48 11.45 6.60 1.35
N HIS A 49 12.64 6.58 0.73
CA HIS A 49 13.90 6.41 1.45
C HIS A 49 14.45 7.72 2.04
N SER A 50 14.02 8.89 1.57
CA SER A 50 14.55 10.19 2.03
C SER A 50 14.25 10.48 3.50
N VAL A 51 13.19 9.86 4.06
CA VAL A 51 12.74 10.11 5.43
C VAL A 51 13.40 9.19 6.46
N CYS A 52 13.75 7.95 6.09
CA CYS A 52 14.17 6.93 7.05
C CYS A 52 14.97 5.79 6.41
N ASP A 53 15.92 5.22 7.17
CA ASP A 53 16.65 4.01 6.80
C ASP A 53 15.81 2.74 6.98
N GLY A 54 16.34 1.59 6.52
CA GLY A 54 15.65 0.30 6.61
C GLY A 54 15.43 -0.21 8.04
N GLN A 55 16.31 0.11 9.00
CA GLN A 55 16.25 -0.47 10.36
C GLN A 55 14.98 -0.03 11.13
N PRO A 56 14.61 1.26 11.20
CA PRO A 56 13.37 1.65 11.85
C PRO A 56 12.12 1.09 11.15
N ILE A 57 12.16 0.95 9.81
CA ILE A 57 11.07 0.33 9.05
C ILE A 57 10.90 -1.14 9.43
N ALA A 58 12.00 -1.90 9.52
CA ALA A 58 11.97 -3.30 9.96
C ALA A 58 11.39 -3.43 11.37
N ASN A 59 11.81 -2.58 12.30
CA ASN A 59 11.28 -2.57 13.67
C ASN A 59 9.78 -2.28 13.72
N MET A 60 9.30 -1.33 12.91
CA MET A 60 7.87 -1.01 12.81
C MET A 60 7.07 -2.19 12.25
N VAL A 61 7.55 -2.85 11.19
CA VAL A 61 6.88 -4.02 10.61
C VAL A 61 6.78 -5.16 11.61
N GLU A 62 7.84 -5.41 12.37
CA GLU A 62 7.85 -6.43 13.42
C GLU A 62 6.82 -6.12 14.52
N TYR A 63 6.77 -4.86 14.97
CA TYR A 63 5.76 -4.42 15.94
C TYR A 63 4.32 -4.63 15.43
N LEU A 64 4.05 -4.27 14.16
CA LEU A 64 2.74 -4.47 13.54
C LEU A 64 2.38 -5.96 13.46
N ASN A 65 3.34 -6.82 13.12
CA ASN A 65 3.12 -8.27 13.08
C ASN A 65 2.75 -8.83 14.46
N HIS A 66 3.46 -8.43 15.51
CA HIS A 66 3.11 -8.82 16.88
C HIS A 66 1.71 -8.35 17.26
N LEU A 67 1.40 -7.08 17.01
CA LEU A 67 0.08 -6.51 17.30
C LEU A 67 -1.05 -7.26 16.57
N MET A 68 -0.84 -7.61 15.30
CA MET A 68 -1.81 -8.40 14.52
C MET A 68 -1.96 -9.84 15.03
N LEU A 69 -0.89 -10.48 15.51
CA LEU A 69 -0.96 -11.82 16.09
C LEU A 69 -1.66 -11.81 17.44
N ASP A 70 -1.33 -10.84 18.29
CA ASP A 70 -1.98 -10.64 19.58
C ASP A 70 -3.47 -10.36 19.40
N MET A 71 -3.84 -9.58 18.37
CA MET A 71 -5.24 -9.37 17.99
C MET A 71 -5.96 -10.64 17.58
N LYS A 72 -5.30 -11.57 16.88
CA LYS A 72 -5.92 -12.84 16.51
C LYS A 72 -6.15 -13.75 17.72
N CYS A 73 -5.18 -13.81 18.63
CA CYS A 73 -5.27 -14.60 19.86
C CYS A 73 -6.32 -14.06 20.84
N ASN A 74 -6.56 -12.74 20.81
CA ASN A 74 -7.50 -12.04 21.69
C ASN A 74 -8.67 -11.37 20.93
N ALA A 75 -9.06 -11.90 19.78
CA ALA A 75 -10.03 -11.25 18.89
C ALA A 75 -11.37 -10.90 19.59
N ALA A 76 -11.80 -11.73 20.54
CA ALA A 76 -13.03 -11.51 21.32
C ALA A 76 -12.95 -10.31 22.30
N SER A 77 -11.77 -9.93 22.78
CA SER A 77 -11.61 -8.79 23.70
C SER A 77 -11.40 -7.48 22.96
N ILE A 78 -10.77 -7.49 21.78
CA ILE A 78 -10.43 -6.28 21.03
C ILE A 78 -11.60 -5.75 20.21
N PHE A 79 -12.46 -6.60 19.62
CA PHE A 79 -13.73 -6.12 19.05
C PHE A 79 -14.62 -5.39 20.09
N ARG A 80 -14.52 -5.77 21.38
CA ARG A 80 -15.18 -5.06 22.49
C ARG A 80 -14.42 -3.82 22.97
N GLN A 81 -13.16 -3.64 22.57
CA GLN A 81 -12.33 -2.50 22.93
C GLN A 81 -12.44 -1.40 21.87
N THR A 82 -12.42 -1.73 20.57
CA THR A 82 -12.68 -0.77 19.48
C THR A 82 -14.10 -0.19 19.51
N GLN A 83 -15.08 -0.93 20.06
CA GLN A 83 -16.42 -0.39 20.36
C GLN A 83 -16.50 0.44 21.65
N ARG A 84 -15.48 0.39 22.53
CA ARG A 84 -15.41 1.24 23.74
C ARG A 84 -14.65 2.54 23.53
N ASP A 85 -13.89 2.64 22.45
CA ASP A 85 -13.31 3.90 21.97
C ASP A 85 -14.27 4.67 21.02
N GLU A 86 -15.58 4.41 21.10
CA GLU A 86 -16.66 5.33 20.66
C GLU A 86 -16.69 6.64 21.50
N ALA A 87 -15.54 7.08 22.01
CA ALA A 87 -15.32 8.43 22.50
C ALA A 87 -14.69 9.33 21.41
N CYS A 88 -14.69 8.90 20.14
CA CYS A 88 -14.67 9.85 19.03
C CYS A 88 -16.12 10.07 18.59
N SER A 89 -16.80 11.01 19.25
CA SER A 89 -18.16 11.46 18.91
C SER A 89 -18.25 12.18 17.55
N ASP A 90 -17.21 12.09 16.72
CA ASP A 90 -17.00 12.87 15.50
C ASP A 90 -16.88 11.96 14.26
N VAL A 91 -17.28 10.70 14.36
CA VAL A 91 -17.46 9.86 13.17
C VAL A 91 -18.79 10.24 12.54
N SER A 92 -18.77 11.18 11.61
CA SER A 92 -19.91 11.39 10.71
C SER A 92 -20.25 10.06 10.04
N ASP A 93 -21.54 9.70 9.99
CA ASP A 93 -22.06 8.49 9.30
C ASP A 93 -21.86 8.53 7.77
N GLU A 94 -21.15 9.55 7.29
CA GLU A 94 -20.68 9.66 5.92
C GLU A 94 -19.42 8.80 5.78
N GLY A 95 -19.53 7.71 5.00
CA GLY A 95 -18.40 6.81 4.71
C GLY A 95 -17.21 7.51 4.03
N PRO A 96 -16.15 6.75 3.66
CA PRO A 96 -14.92 7.33 3.12
C PRO A 96 -15.13 8.25 1.92
N SER A 97 -14.60 9.46 1.99
CA SER A 97 -14.69 10.46 0.92
C SER A 97 -13.77 10.12 -0.25
N LYS A 98 -14.34 10.01 -1.46
CA LYS A 98 -13.55 9.82 -2.69
C LYS A 98 -12.81 11.11 -3.06
N LEU A 99 -11.49 11.01 -3.28
CA LEU A 99 -10.69 12.11 -3.82
C LEU A 99 -11.00 12.30 -5.32
N ILE A 100 -11.42 13.51 -5.70
CA ILE A 100 -11.81 13.86 -7.07
C ILE A 100 -10.72 14.73 -7.70
N PHE A 101 -10.17 14.27 -8.83
CA PHE A 101 -9.23 15.03 -9.64
C PHE A 101 -9.90 15.54 -10.91
N ARG A 102 -9.71 16.82 -11.24
CA ARG A 102 -10.14 17.39 -12.52
C ARG A 102 -8.99 17.30 -13.52
N LEU A 103 -9.18 16.47 -14.55
CA LEU A 103 -8.12 16.17 -15.52
C LEU A 103 -8.19 17.13 -16.73
N THR A 104 -7.21 18.03 -16.81
CA THR A 104 -6.96 18.87 -18.00
C THR A 104 -6.21 18.07 -19.07
N GLU A 105 -6.13 18.59 -20.30
CA GLU A 105 -5.38 17.89 -21.36
C GLU A 105 -3.88 17.79 -21.05
N SER A 106 -3.31 18.81 -20.39
CA SER A 106 -1.92 18.75 -19.90
C SER A 106 -1.72 17.57 -18.95
N ILE A 107 -2.56 17.45 -17.92
CA ILE A 107 -2.47 16.36 -16.95
C ILE A 107 -2.66 14.99 -17.63
N ARG A 108 -3.55 14.91 -18.62
CA ARG A 108 -3.75 13.67 -19.40
C ARG A 108 -2.51 13.32 -20.21
N SER A 109 -1.80 14.31 -20.74
CA SER A 109 -0.52 14.12 -21.42
C SER A 109 0.54 13.59 -20.48
N ASP A 110 0.68 14.21 -19.30
CA ASP A 110 1.66 13.80 -18.28
C ASP A 110 1.38 12.37 -17.79
N ILE A 111 0.11 11.98 -17.64
CA ILE A 111 -0.28 10.62 -17.30
C ILE A 111 0.18 9.63 -18.38
N ARG A 112 -0.04 9.93 -19.67
CA ARG A 112 0.38 9.04 -20.77
C ARG A 112 1.90 8.84 -20.79
N GLU A 113 2.65 9.93 -20.60
CA GLU A 113 4.12 9.86 -20.51
C GLU A 113 4.56 8.99 -19.33
N ALA A 114 3.99 9.20 -18.15
CA ALA A 114 4.30 8.39 -16.96
C ALA A 114 3.94 6.90 -17.15
N GLU A 115 2.83 6.59 -17.83
CA GLU A 115 2.44 5.22 -18.16
C GLU A 115 3.46 4.52 -19.07
N GLU A 116 4.04 5.24 -20.02
CA GLU A 116 5.10 4.74 -20.92
C GLU A 116 6.42 4.56 -20.16
N CYS A 117 6.82 5.53 -19.34
CA CYS A 117 8.00 5.42 -18.49
C CYS A 117 7.93 4.21 -17.54
N MET A 118 6.75 3.95 -16.95
CA MET A 118 6.53 2.76 -16.11
C MET A 118 6.47 1.44 -16.88
N ALA A 119 6.19 1.48 -18.19
CA ALA A 119 6.16 0.30 -19.04
C ALA A 119 7.55 -0.09 -19.57
N CYS A 120 8.50 0.84 -19.59
CA CYS A 120 9.91 0.56 -19.86
C CYS A 120 10.43 -0.40 -18.79
N ARG A 121 10.63 -1.66 -19.18
CA ARG A 121 11.30 -2.64 -18.32
C ARG A 121 12.72 -2.14 -18.06
N PRO A 122 13.24 -2.23 -16.82
CA PRO A 122 14.67 -2.06 -16.60
C PRO A 122 15.41 -3.07 -17.48
N THR A 123 16.39 -2.57 -18.23
CA THR A 123 17.40 -3.37 -18.95
C THR A 123 18.12 -4.33 -18.03
#